data_AF-A0A642V2U5-F1
#
_entry.id   AF-A0A642V2U5-F1
#
_cell.length_a   1.000
_cell.length_b   1.000
_cell.length_c   1.000
_cell.angle_alpha   90.00
_cell.angle_beta   90.00
_cell.angle_gamma   90.00
#
_symmetry.space_group_name_H-M   'P 1'
#
loop_
_entity.id
_entity.type
_entity.pdbx_description
1 polymer ?
#
loop_
_entity_poly.entity_id
_entity_poly.type
_entity_poly.pdbx_seq_one_letter_code
_entity_poly.pdbx_strand_id
1 'polypeptide(L)'
;MANSIRIHEETKPKKSSKAPSQSDVVCSICGKKKGQYTCPKCDLLYCSLDCYKSEKHQGCSESFYEENVKEELALDPGVDTEEKKRMLEVLDKYGEGATDEWKYQLPEDAKKKRKELEEQLANQEGEDEGEDISPEDLQELEKVVDQSSVEQLWGMLTEEEKAEFKKMLSSEELEIMTNM
;
A
#
# COMPACT_ATOMS: atom_id res chain seq x y z
N MET A 1 38.26 -41.57 63.11
CA MET A 1 39.03 -40.40 63.59
C MET A 1 39.24 -39.45 62.42
N ALA A 2 38.99 -38.16 62.66
CA ALA A 2 39.26 -37.00 61.80
C ALA A 2 38.52 -36.88 60.44
N ASN A 3 37.41 -36.15 60.54
CA ASN A 3 36.74 -35.35 59.51
C ASN A 3 37.69 -34.25 58.98
N SER A 4 37.62 -33.88 57.70
CA SER A 4 38.17 -32.61 57.20
C SER A 4 37.49 -32.19 55.90
N ILE A 5 36.40 -31.44 56.08
CA ILE A 5 35.74 -30.56 55.12
C ILE A 5 36.72 -29.45 54.72
N ARG A 6 37.02 -29.29 53.42
CA ARG A 6 37.72 -28.11 52.91
C ARG A 6 36.69 -27.03 52.60
N ILE A 7 36.80 -25.96 53.39
CA ILE A 7 35.93 -24.80 53.45
C ILE A 7 36.23 -23.90 52.24
N HIS A 8 35.19 -23.38 51.59
CA HIS A 8 35.27 -22.30 50.60
C HIS A 8 35.94 -21.07 51.23
N GLU A 9 37.07 -20.64 50.68
CA GLU A 9 37.74 -19.41 51.09
C GLU A 9 37.06 -18.20 50.44
N GLU A 10 36.39 -17.40 51.26
CA GLU A 10 35.84 -16.11 50.92
C GLU A 10 36.95 -15.09 50.60
N THR A 11 37.14 -14.74 49.33
CA THR A 11 37.93 -13.56 48.99
C THR A 11 37.06 -12.30 49.11
N LYS A 12 37.18 -11.64 50.27
CA LYS A 12 36.60 -10.31 50.56
C LYS A 12 37.09 -9.22 49.58
N PRO A 13 36.31 -8.14 49.42
CA PRO A 13 36.40 -7.21 48.30
C PRO A 13 37.51 -6.17 48.52
N LYS A 14 38.43 -6.06 47.55
CA LYS A 14 39.36 -4.93 47.49
C LYS A 14 38.64 -3.71 46.94
N LYS A 15 38.42 -2.75 47.83
CA LYS A 15 37.95 -1.40 47.53
C LYS A 15 39.05 -0.66 46.75
N SER A 16 38.90 -0.57 45.44
CA SER A 16 39.54 0.48 44.63
C SER A 16 38.45 1.34 44.04
N SER A 17 38.33 2.54 44.58
CA SER A 17 37.54 3.64 44.05
C SER A 17 38.00 3.98 42.63
N LYS A 18 37.33 3.39 41.63
CA LYS A 18 37.32 3.89 40.27
C LYS A 18 35.86 3.86 39.82
N ALA A 19 35.29 5.05 39.60
CA ALA A 19 34.03 5.16 38.87
C ALA A 19 34.16 4.35 37.57
N PRO A 20 33.12 3.63 37.11
CA PRO A 20 33.18 2.95 35.83
C PRO A 20 33.49 4.00 34.75
N SER A 21 34.73 4.00 34.24
CA SER A 21 35.07 4.76 33.05
C SER A 21 34.26 4.17 31.90
N GLN A 22 33.73 5.02 31.03
CA GLN A 22 32.90 4.63 29.88
C GLN A 22 33.58 3.69 28.85
N SER A 23 34.74 3.13 29.19
CA SER A 23 35.56 2.25 28.37
C SER A 23 35.23 0.75 28.47
N ASP A 24 34.44 0.32 29.45
CA ASP A 24 34.15 -1.11 29.69
C ASP A 24 32.71 -1.54 29.35
N VAL A 25 31.94 -0.68 28.67
CA VAL A 25 30.56 -1.01 28.33
C VAL A 25 30.54 -1.99 27.15
N VAL A 26 30.25 -3.25 27.45
CA VAL A 26 30.06 -4.32 26.47
C VAL A 26 28.70 -4.21 25.79
N CYS A 27 28.61 -4.75 24.58
CA CYS A 27 27.36 -4.80 23.82
C CYS A 27 26.28 -5.57 24.61
N SER A 28 25.13 -4.93 24.86
CA SER A 28 24.02 -5.51 25.61
C SER A 28 23.32 -6.67 24.89
N ILE A 29 23.59 -6.85 23.60
CA ILE A 29 22.97 -7.87 22.74
C ILE A 29 23.78 -9.15 22.74
N CYS A 30 25.08 -9.05 22.40
CA CYS A 30 25.96 -10.20 22.27
C CYS A 30 26.89 -10.43 23.47
N GLY A 31 27.16 -9.41 24.30
CA GLY A 31 28.07 -9.48 25.45
C GLY A 31 29.54 -9.77 25.11
N LYS A 32 29.91 -9.88 23.83
CA LYS A 32 31.23 -10.36 23.38
C LYS A 32 32.22 -9.24 23.08
N LYS A 33 31.73 -8.13 22.53
CA LYS A 33 32.53 -6.99 22.07
C LYS A 33 32.14 -5.75 22.84
N LYS A 34 33.04 -4.77 22.91
CA LYS A 34 32.72 -3.41 23.38
C LYS A 34 31.56 -2.85 22.55
N GLY A 35 30.60 -2.21 23.21
CA GLY A 35 29.53 -1.51 22.52
C GLY A 35 30.09 -0.23 21.89
N GLN A 36 29.88 -0.06 20.59
CA GLN A 36 30.43 1.04 19.79
C GLN A 36 29.35 2.09 19.47
N TYR A 37 28.09 1.68 19.48
CA TYR A 37 26.96 2.49 19.06
C TYR A 37 25.82 2.38 20.06
N THR A 38 25.00 3.42 20.16
CA THR A 38 23.83 3.47 21.04
C THR A 38 22.57 3.67 20.20
N CYS A 39 21.50 2.93 20.49
CA CYS A 39 20.23 3.13 19.82
C CYS A 39 19.53 4.39 20.33
N PRO A 40 19.11 5.34 19.47
CA PRO A 40 18.46 6.58 19.91
C PRO A 40 17.04 6.39 20.44
N LYS A 41 16.39 5.24 20.15
CA LYS A 41 15.02 4.95 20.62
C LYS A 41 15.00 4.30 22.02
N CYS A 42 16.01 3.50 22.37
CA CYS A 42 16.00 2.71 23.61
C CYS A 42 17.31 2.79 24.41
N ASP A 43 18.25 3.65 24.02
CA ASP A 43 19.56 3.87 24.65
C ASP A 43 20.44 2.61 24.77
N LEU A 44 20.11 1.56 24.00
CA LEU A 44 20.80 0.28 24.09
C LEU A 44 22.14 0.31 23.35
N LEU A 45 23.20 -0.14 24.02
CA LEU A 45 24.55 -0.18 23.47
C LEU A 45 24.83 -1.46 22.67
N TYR A 46 25.27 -1.33 21.42
CA TYR A 46 25.54 -2.44 20.51
C TYR A 46 26.88 -2.30 19.77
N CYS A 47 27.44 -3.42 19.28
CA CYS A 47 28.79 -3.41 18.68
C CYS A 47 28.81 -3.35 17.15
N SER A 48 27.79 -3.86 16.46
CA SER A 48 27.71 -3.94 14.99
C SER A 48 26.26 -3.97 14.52
N LEU A 49 26.06 -3.81 13.20
CA LEU A 49 24.74 -3.92 12.56
C LEU A 49 24.08 -5.28 12.81
N ASP A 50 24.85 -6.38 12.94
CA ASP A 50 24.28 -7.70 13.26
C ASP A 50 23.59 -7.71 14.62
N CYS A 51 24.14 -6.97 15.59
CA CYS A 51 23.51 -6.82 16.90
C CYS A 51 22.28 -5.91 16.77
N TYR A 52 22.38 -4.81 16.01
CA TYR A 52 21.25 -3.91 15.77
C TYR A 52 20.04 -4.62 15.14
N LYS A 53 20.27 -5.54 14.19
CA LYS A 53 19.26 -6.36 13.49
C LYS A 53 18.95 -7.70 14.17
N SER A 54 19.41 -7.92 15.40
CA SER A 54 19.16 -9.18 16.10
C SER A 54 17.74 -9.24 16.67
N GLU A 55 17.19 -10.43 16.89
CA GLU A 55 15.89 -10.64 17.54
C GLU A 55 15.71 -9.87 18.84
N LYS A 56 16.80 -9.66 19.59
CA LYS A 56 16.78 -8.92 20.86
C LYS A 56 16.53 -7.41 20.71
N HIS A 57 16.70 -6.85 19.51
CA HIS A 57 16.54 -5.43 19.21
C HIS A 57 15.61 -5.20 17.99
N GLN A 58 14.85 -6.23 17.56
CA GLN A 58 13.98 -6.14 16.37
C GLN A 58 12.96 -5.01 16.46
N GLY A 59 12.31 -4.82 17.61
CA GLY A 59 11.26 -3.79 17.75
C GLY A 59 11.74 -2.37 17.42
N CYS A 60 12.99 -2.02 17.74
CA CYS A 60 13.55 -0.71 17.40
C CYS A 60 14.10 -0.66 15.98
N SER A 61 14.68 -1.75 15.46
CA SER A 61 15.19 -1.78 14.09
C SER A 61 14.06 -1.80 13.06
N GLU A 62 13.03 -2.62 13.27
CA GLU A 62 11.89 -2.74 12.36
C GLU A 62 11.07 -1.45 12.33
N SER A 63 10.76 -0.85 13.49
CA SER A 63 10.06 0.44 13.52
C SER A 63 10.83 1.53 12.77
N PHE A 64 12.17 1.57 12.89
CA PHE A 64 12.99 2.50 12.12
C PHE A 64 12.89 2.20 10.62
N TYR A 65 13.05 0.94 10.20
CA TYR A 65 12.94 0.57 8.77
C TYR A 65 11.55 0.87 8.20
N GLU A 66 10.49 0.57 8.94
CA GLU A 66 9.12 0.84 8.56
C GLU A 66 8.86 2.34 8.39
N GLU A 67 9.30 3.16 9.34
CA GLU A 67 9.18 4.62 9.25
C GLU A 67 9.91 5.17 8.02
N ASN A 68 11.15 4.74 7.77
CA ASN A 68 11.93 5.18 6.61
C ASN A 68 11.26 4.74 5.30
N VAL A 69 10.77 3.50 5.21
CA VAL A 69 10.08 3.01 4.00
C VAL A 69 8.78 3.77 3.77
N LYS A 70 8.00 4.02 4.83
CA LYS A 70 6.76 4.82 4.72
C LYS A 70 7.04 6.25 4.30
N GLU A 71 8.09 6.86 4.84
CA GLU A 71 8.50 8.22 4.49
C GLU A 71 8.91 8.30 3.02
N GLU A 72 9.77 7.40 2.55
CA GLU A 72 10.18 7.34 1.14
C GLU A 72 8.99 7.09 0.19
N LEU A 73 8.08 6.17 0.54
CA LEU A 73 6.86 5.93 -0.23
C LEU A 73 5.90 7.13 -0.22
N ALA A 74 5.90 7.94 0.84
CA ALA A 74 5.09 9.16 0.92
C ALA A 74 5.70 10.33 0.15
N LEU A 75 7.03 10.35 -0.04
CA LEU A 75 7.73 11.35 -0.84
C LEU A 75 7.54 11.12 -2.34
N ASP A 76 7.27 9.89 -2.77
CA ASP A 76 6.98 9.53 -4.15
C ASP A 76 5.59 8.89 -4.32
N PRO A 77 4.49 9.67 -4.10
CA PRO A 77 3.13 9.20 -4.34
C PRO A 77 2.80 9.04 -5.84
N GLY A 78 3.79 9.23 -6.72
CA GLY A 78 3.65 9.33 -8.18
C GLY A 78 3.29 8.05 -8.93
N VAL A 79 2.82 7.00 -8.24
CA VAL A 79 2.13 5.91 -8.94
C VAL A 79 0.73 6.41 -9.23
N ASP A 80 0.57 6.92 -10.45
CA ASP A 80 -0.69 7.37 -11.01
C ASP A 80 -1.79 6.33 -10.76
N THR A 81 -3.01 6.78 -10.44
CA THR A 81 -4.15 5.90 -10.22
C THR A 81 -4.41 4.97 -11.41
N GLU A 82 -4.09 5.39 -12.63
CA GLU A 82 -4.15 4.56 -13.83
C GLU A 82 -3.04 3.52 -13.89
N GLU A 83 -1.82 3.83 -13.45
CA GLU A 83 -0.74 2.83 -13.38
C GLU A 83 -1.07 1.75 -12.34
N LYS A 84 -1.65 2.15 -11.19
CA LYS A 84 -2.18 1.23 -10.20
C LYS A 84 -3.33 0.39 -10.75
N LYS A 85 -4.25 1.00 -11.50
CA LYS A 85 -5.37 0.31 -12.16
C LYS A 85 -4.89 -0.71 -13.19
N ARG A 86 -3.90 -0.35 -14.00
CA ARG A 86 -3.26 -1.24 -14.99
C ARG A 86 -2.53 -2.41 -14.32
N MET A 87 -1.87 -2.17 -13.18
CA MET A 87 -1.25 -3.24 -12.39
C MET A 87 -2.30 -4.19 -11.81
N LEU A 88 -3.44 -3.67 -11.33
CA LEU A 88 -4.55 -4.48 -10.84
C LEU A 88 -5.20 -5.31 -11.95
N GLU A 89 -5.40 -4.72 -13.14
CA GLU A 89 -5.94 -5.41 -14.32
C GLU A 89 -5.02 -6.55 -14.79
N VAL A 90 -3.70 -6.35 -14.73
CA VAL A 90 -2.72 -7.41 -14.99
C VAL A 90 -2.85 -8.54 -13.97
N LEU A 91 -2.92 -8.22 -12.67
CA LEU A 91 -3.07 -9.22 -11.61
C LEU A 91 -4.36 -10.04 -11.75
N ASP A 92 -5.45 -9.40 -12.15
CA ASP A 92 -6.75 -10.02 -12.37
C ASP A 92 -6.72 -10.99 -13.57
N LYS A 93 -6.18 -10.51 -14.70
CA LYS A 93 -6.02 -11.31 -15.93
C LYS A 93 -5.19 -12.59 -15.73
N TYR A 94 -4.19 -12.56 -14.85
CA TYR A 94 -3.40 -13.75 -14.51
C TYR A 94 -3.98 -14.56 -13.34
N GLY A 95 -4.88 -13.98 -12.55
CA GLY A 95 -5.59 -14.67 -11.46
C GLY A 95 -6.63 -15.68 -11.96
N GLU A 96 -7.20 -15.46 -13.14
CA GLU A 96 -8.22 -16.34 -13.73
C GLU A 96 -7.65 -17.53 -14.52
N GLY A 97 -6.39 -17.45 -14.95
CA GLY A 97 -5.72 -18.48 -15.77
C GLY A 97 -4.69 -19.36 -15.05
N ALA A 98 -4.52 -19.21 -13.74
CA ALA A 98 -3.51 -19.95 -12.99
C ALA A 98 -3.90 -21.43 -12.83
N THR A 99 -3.18 -22.29 -13.55
CA THR A 99 -3.21 -23.74 -13.37
C THR A 99 -2.92 -24.12 -11.91
N ASP A 100 -3.97 -24.53 -11.21
CA ASP A 100 -4.09 -25.46 -10.06
C ASP A 100 -3.05 -25.51 -8.91
N GLU A 101 -2.23 -24.49 -8.64
CA GLU A 101 -1.37 -24.52 -7.43
C GLU A 101 -1.23 -23.23 -6.62
N TRP A 102 -1.75 -22.09 -7.11
CA TRP A 102 -1.79 -20.87 -6.28
C TRP A 102 -3.04 -20.03 -6.55
N LYS A 103 -4.05 -20.17 -5.70
CA LYS A 103 -5.26 -19.34 -5.69
C LYS A 103 -5.10 -18.24 -4.66
N TYR A 104 -4.86 -17.01 -5.11
CA TYR A 104 -4.84 -15.85 -4.23
C TYR A 104 -6.24 -15.67 -3.61
N GLN A 105 -6.33 -15.79 -2.29
CA GLN A 105 -7.56 -15.59 -1.55
C GLN A 105 -7.56 -14.15 -1.03
N LEU A 106 -8.42 -13.32 -1.61
CA LEU A 106 -8.57 -11.94 -1.18
C LEU A 106 -8.98 -11.91 0.32
N PRO A 107 -8.25 -11.19 1.18
CA PRO A 107 -8.60 -11.05 2.59
C PRO A 107 -10.02 -10.48 2.80
N GLU A 108 -10.72 -10.93 3.85
CA GLU A 108 -12.12 -10.57 4.10
C GLU A 108 -12.34 -9.06 4.30
N ASP A 109 -11.34 -8.35 4.83
CA ASP A 109 -11.34 -6.88 4.97
C ASP A 109 -11.26 -6.18 3.60
N ALA A 110 -10.49 -6.72 2.66
CA ALA A 110 -10.43 -6.22 1.29
C ALA A 110 -11.73 -6.50 0.52
N LYS A 111 -12.36 -7.66 0.72
CA LYS A 111 -13.69 -7.95 0.15
C LYS A 111 -14.75 -6.98 0.67
N LYS A 112 -14.74 -6.69 1.97
CA LYS A 112 -15.66 -5.73 2.60
C LYS A 112 -15.50 -4.33 2.02
N LYS A 113 -14.26 -3.85 1.88
CA LYS A 113 -13.97 -2.55 1.25
C LYS A 113 -14.43 -2.48 -0.21
N ARG A 114 -14.24 -3.56 -0.98
CA ARG A 114 -14.70 -3.62 -2.38
C ARG A 114 -16.22 -3.47 -2.44
N LYS A 115 -16.94 -4.23 -1.60
CA LYS A 115 -18.40 -4.18 -1.52
C LYS A 115 -18.92 -2.82 -1.06
N GLU A 116 -18.29 -2.20 -0.06
CA GLU A 116 -18.63 -0.85 0.40
C GLU A 116 -18.42 0.20 -0.69
N LEU A 117 -17.38 0.05 -1.53
CA LEU A 117 -17.12 0.96 -2.64
C LEU A 117 -18.13 0.77 -3.78
N GLU A 118 -18.46 -0.48 -4.13
CA GLU A 118 -19.52 -0.83 -5.10
C GLU A 118 -20.88 -0.25 -4.66
N GLU A 119 -21.24 -0.38 -3.38
CA GLU A 119 -22.48 0.17 -2.83
C GLU A 119 -22.47 1.71 -2.77
N GLN A 120 -21.31 2.34 -2.59
CA GLN A 120 -21.18 3.80 -2.66
C GLN A 120 -21.31 4.33 -4.09
N LEU A 121 -20.78 3.61 -5.08
CA LEU A 121 -20.91 3.94 -6.51
C LEU A 121 -22.37 3.80 -6.97
N ALA A 122 -23.04 2.71 -6.59
CA ALA A 122 -24.46 2.49 -6.89
C ALA A 122 -25.41 3.52 -6.26
N ASN A 123 -24.97 4.24 -5.21
CA ASN A 123 -25.74 5.31 -4.58
C ASN A 123 -25.37 6.72 -5.08
N GLN A 124 -24.34 6.86 -5.93
CA GLN A 124 -23.95 8.12 -6.58
C GLN A 124 -24.49 8.24 -8.01
N GLU A 125 -24.90 7.12 -8.61
CA GLU A 125 -25.62 7.09 -9.88
C GLU A 125 -27.10 7.35 -9.59
N GLY A 126 -27.53 8.60 -9.78
CA GLY A 126 -28.96 8.88 -9.90
C GLY A 126 -29.49 8.14 -11.11
N GLU A 127 -30.56 7.36 -10.92
CA GLU A 127 -31.51 6.82 -11.91
C GLU A 127 -31.08 6.97 -13.38
N ASP A 128 -30.00 6.29 -13.78
CA ASP A 128 -29.79 5.92 -15.17
C ASP A 128 -30.26 4.48 -15.27
N GLU A 129 -31.47 4.28 -15.78
CA GLU A 129 -32.00 2.95 -16.17
C GLU A 129 -31.26 2.42 -17.41
N GLY A 130 -29.95 2.63 -17.49
CA GLY A 130 -29.09 2.04 -18.50
C GLY A 130 -28.93 0.55 -18.21
N GLU A 131 -29.58 -0.29 -19.02
CA GLU A 131 -29.15 -1.68 -19.15
C GLU A 131 -27.67 -1.69 -19.56
N ASP A 132 -26.83 -2.48 -18.89
CA ASP A 132 -25.46 -2.74 -19.32
C ASP A 132 -25.49 -3.21 -20.79
N ILE A 133 -25.14 -2.32 -21.72
CA ILE A 133 -25.16 -2.62 -23.15
C ILE A 133 -24.10 -3.69 -23.42
N SER A 134 -24.51 -4.85 -23.92
CA SER A 134 -23.59 -5.95 -24.23
C SER A 134 -22.52 -5.47 -25.23
N PRO A 135 -21.28 -5.99 -25.18
CA PRO A 135 -20.25 -5.66 -26.16
C PRO A 135 -20.70 -5.88 -27.62
N GLU A 136 -21.57 -6.85 -27.86
CA GLU A 136 -22.19 -7.12 -29.15
C GLU A 136 -23.15 -6.02 -29.58
N ASP A 137 -23.96 -5.51 -28.65
CA ASP A 137 -24.94 -4.44 -28.90
C ASP A 137 -24.22 -3.10 -29.14
N LEU A 138 -23.12 -2.83 -28.42
CA LEU A 138 -22.25 -1.67 -28.69
C LEU A 138 -21.68 -1.70 -30.11
N GLN A 139 -21.28 -2.88 -30.57
CA GLN A 139 -20.69 -3.05 -31.90
C GLN A 139 -21.75 -2.96 -33.02
N GLU A 140 -23.01 -3.22 -32.72
CA GLU A 140 -24.14 -2.96 -33.61
C GLU A 140 -24.47 -1.46 -33.65
N LEU A 141 -24.49 -0.80 -32.50
CA LEU A 141 -24.71 0.65 -32.39
C LEU A 141 -23.62 1.46 -33.13
N GLU A 142 -22.35 1.08 -33.01
CA GLU A 142 -21.23 1.73 -33.73
C GLU A 142 -21.45 1.68 -35.26
N LYS A 143 -21.89 0.54 -35.78
CA LYS A 143 -22.21 0.39 -37.20
C LYS A 143 -23.38 1.24 -37.63
N VAL A 144 -24.40 1.40 -36.79
CA VAL A 144 -25.57 2.24 -37.08
C VAL A 144 -25.17 3.72 -37.11
N VAL A 145 -24.31 4.16 -36.20
CA VAL A 145 -23.81 5.54 -36.15
C VAL A 145 -22.97 5.84 -37.39
N ASP A 146 -22.05 4.94 -37.78
CA ASP A 146 -21.19 5.14 -38.97
C ASP A 146 -21.96 5.13 -40.30
N GLN A 147 -23.10 4.44 -40.36
CA GLN A 147 -23.90 4.30 -41.59
C GLN A 147 -25.02 5.33 -41.71
N SER A 148 -25.37 6.04 -40.64
CA SER A 148 -26.48 7.00 -40.62
C SER A 148 -25.99 8.43 -40.86
N SER A 149 -26.80 9.25 -41.54
CA SER A 149 -26.50 10.68 -41.68
C SER A 149 -26.84 11.45 -40.40
N VAL A 150 -26.24 12.63 -40.22
CA VAL A 150 -26.46 13.52 -39.06
C VAL A 150 -27.95 13.84 -38.85
N GLU A 151 -28.70 13.97 -39.94
CA GLU A 151 -30.14 14.26 -39.91
C GLU A 151 -30.98 13.06 -39.44
N GLN A 152 -30.55 11.84 -39.80
CA GLN A 152 -31.19 10.61 -39.37
C GLN A 152 -30.90 10.35 -37.88
N LEU A 153 -29.65 10.54 -37.45
CA LEU A 153 -29.27 10.46 -36.05
C LEU A 153 -30.04 11.48 -35.21
N TRP A 154 -30.12 12.73 -35.67
CA TRP A 154 -30.92 13.76 -35.02
C TRP A 154 -32.41 13.39 -34.96
N GLY A 155 -32.94 12.67 -35.95
CA GLY A 155 -34.32 12.19 -35.96
C GLY A 155 -34.60 11.06 -34.96
N MET A 156 -33.59 10.27 -34.59
CA MET A 156 -33.71 9.14 -33.66
C MET A 156 -33.73 9.56 -32.18
N LEU A 157 -33.23 10.76 -31.85
CA LEU A 157 -33.31 11.31 -30.49
C LEU A 157 -34.74 11.76 -30.14
N THR A 158 -35.10 11.58 -28.88
CA THR A 158 -36.33 12.12 -28.29
C THR A 158 -36.26 13.65 -28.18
N GLU A 159 -37.42 14.29 -28.01
CA GLU A 159 -37.48 15.76 -27.89
C GLU A 159 -36.84 16.27 -26.58
N GLU A 160 -36.75 15.42 -25.55
CA GLU A 160 -36.09 15.73 -24.28
C GLU A 160 -34.56 15.74 -24.46
N GLU A 161 -33.98 14.70 -25.06
CA GLU A 161 -32.54 14.61 -25.36
C GLU A 161 -32.07 15.74 -26.31
N LYS A 162 -32.89 16.08 -27.32
CA LYS A 162 -32.62 17.23 -28.20
C LYS A 162 -32.62 18.56 -27.44
N ALA A 163 -33.49 18.71 -26.45
CA ALA A 163 -33.56 19.93 -25.64
C ALA A 163 -32.33 20.06 -24.72
N GLU A 164 -31.87 18.94 -24.16
CA GLU A 164 -30.62 18.89 -23.39
C GLU A 164 -29.41 19.19 -24.25
N PHE A 165 -29.30 18.59 -25.43
CA PHE A 165 -28.23 18.90 -26.38
C PHE A 165 -28.23 20.39 -26.79
N LYS A 166 -29.40 20.97 -27.07
CA LYS A 166 -29.53 22.41 -27.34
C LYS A 166 -29.15 23.27 -26.13
N LYS A 167 -29.52 22.84 -24.92
CA LYS A 167 -29.14 23.50 -23.67
C LYS A 167 -27.63 23.47 -23.48
N MET A 168 -26.97 22.35 -23.80
CA MET A 168 -25.52 22.16 -23.74
C MET A 168 -24.79 23.00 -24.79
N LEU A 169 -25.35 23.19 -25.98
CA LEU A 169 -24.82 24.13 -26.98
C LEU A 169 -25.01 25.60 -26.60
N SER A 170 -26.08 25.92 -25.85
CA SER A 170 -26.37 27.27 -25.39
C SER A 170 -25.64 27.66 -24.09
N SER A 171 -25.27 26.65 -23.30
CA SER A 171 -24.40 26.79 -22.14
C SER A 171 -22.97 26.81 -22.64
N GLU A 172 -22.20 27.82 -22.27
CA GLU A 172 -20.88 28.15 -22.83
C GLU A 172 -19.78 27.19 -22.33
N GLU A 173 -19.95 25.89 -22.54
CA GLU A 173 -19.03 24.83 -22.12
C GLU A 173 -18.81 23.79 -23.23
N LEU A 174 -18.59 24.26 -24.46
CA LEU A 174 -18.06 23.44 -25.55
C LEU A 174 -17.27 24.34 -26.52
N GLU A 175 -15.95 24.37 -26.36
CA GLU A 175 -15.02 24.80 -27.42
C GLU A 175 -15.08 23.78 -28.57
N ILE A 176 -16.15 23.83 -29.37
CA ILE A 176 -16.13 23.19 -30.68
C ILE A 176 -15.16 24.02 -31.50
N MET A 177 -13.96 23.47 -31.76
CA MET A 177 -13.04 23.99 -32.76
C MET A 177 -13.79 24.15 -34.08
N THR A 178 -14.25 25.36 -34.36
CA THR A 178 -14.65 25.81 -35.69
C THR A 178 -13.40 25.79 -36.57
N ASN A 179 -13.13 24.64 -37.17
CA ASN A 179 -12.18 24.50 -38.27
C ASN A 179 -12.72 23.44 -39.24
N MET A 180 -13.68 23.85 -40.07
CA MET A 180 -13.61 23.84 -41.53
C MET A 180 -14.84 24.51 -42.13
#